data_AF-A0A975JAE5-F1
#
_entry.id   AF-A0A975JAE5-F1
#
_cell.length_a   1.000
_cell.length_b   1.000
_cell.length_c   1.000
_cell.angle_alpha   90.00
_cell.angle_beta   90.00
_cell.angle_gamma   90.00
#
_symmetry.space_group_name_H-M   'P 1'
#
loop_
_entity.id
_entity.type
_entity.pdbx_description
1 polymer ?
#
loop_
_entity_poly.entity_id
_entity_poly.type
_entity_poly.pdbx_seq_one_letter_code
_entity_poly.pdbx_strand_id
1 'polypeptide(L)'
;MLDRIKFFSNGNRMSVKISSDKIKGGYKYRQGKGRKVNRNKGNDKDEYPIIVTFDFLETFLDLNNIDSKTVEIDPDSIDEFYGFDNWGKLVTFRTPTPKWIDLWWGYDCPTLYRFTVNKERRKNWVGLNLICFQNQLLEWSYTGTYVDEDITKKEVEFFTKGHEQTHISNEMWKVIEAKELKKSEIEFLKKEVAAYEEKIQKVIDDHTGEIITYVGGLNNGLFGWLDIHTQNKQYNDQKGLLKNTEHSKNRSPHLNLKLPINSPILSVQEKQFKIIRTLVQRELGEELYHSTILD
;
A
#
# COMPACT_ATOMS: atom_id res chain seq x y z
N MET A 1 -19.42 35.00 3.55
CA MET A 1 -19.27 34.09 2.40
C MET A 1 -18.92 32.70 2.96
N LEU A 2 -19.46 31.62 2.40
CA LEU A 2 -19.01 30.27 2.78
C LEU A 2 -17.56 30.09 2.30
N ASP A 3 -16.71 29.50 3.14
CA ASP A 3 -15.33 29.18 2.76
C ASP A 3 -15.37 28.11 1.65
N ARG A 4 -14.72 28.37 0.50
CA ARG A 4 -14.73 27.50 -0.68
C ARG A 4 -13.32 27.20 -1.16
N ILE A 5 -13.09 25.98 -1.65
CA ILE A 5 -11.82 25.58 -2.24
C ILE A 5 -11.98 24.91 -3.60
N LYS A 6 -11.06 25.17 -4.52
CA LYS A 6 -11.02 24.59 -5.87
C LYS A 6 -9.73 23.83 -6.11
N PHE A 7 -9.82 22.52 -6.31
CA PHE A 7 -8.66 21.67 -6.64
C PHE A 7 -8.28 21.80 -8.10
N PHE A 8 -6.99 22.02 -8.37
CA PHE A 8 -6.50 22.12 -9.74
C PHE A 8 -5.02 21.72 -9.84
N SER A 9 -4.58 21.43 -11.06
CA SER A 9 -3.17 21.20 -11.35
C SER A 9 -2.48 22.52 -11.66
N ASN A 10 -1.42 22.86 -10.92
CA ASN A 10 -0.54 23.97 -11.22
C ASN A 10 0.76 23.41 -11.81
N GLY A 11 0.87 23.42 -13.15
CA GLY A 11 1.83 22.55 -13.84
C GLY A 11 1.49 21.09 -13.56
N ASN A 12 2.45 20.33 -13.03
CA ASN A 12 2.27 18.91 -12.73
C ASN A 12 2.05 18.59 -11.24
N ARG A 13 1.88 19.61 -10.38
CA ARG A 13 1.62 19.43 -8.94
C ARG A 13 0.21 19.83 -8.56
N MET A 14 -0.30 19.23 -7.50
CA MET A 14 -1.62 19.59 -6.98
C MET A 14 -1.57 20.85 -6.14
N SER A 15 -2.52 21.74 -6.41
CA SER A 15 -2.72 22.99 -5.69
C SER A 15 -4.21 23.24 -5.51
N VAL A 16 -4.52 24.12 -4.57
CA VAL A 16 -5.87 24.44 -4.19
C VAL A 16 -6.02 25.96 -4.16
N LYS A 17 -7.02 26.45 -4.87
CA LYS A 17 -7.47 27.84 -4.81
C LYS A 17 -8.41 28.01 -3.62
N ILE A 18 -8.22 29.06 -2.83
CA ILE A 18 -8.97 29.31 -1.59
C ILE A 18 -9.78 30.59 -1.74
N SER A 19 -11.07 30.51 -1.45
CA SER A 19 -11.98 31.64 -1.28
C SER A 19 -12.47 31.66 0.16
N SER A 20 -12.14 32.71 0.90
CA SER A 20 -12.57 32.88 2.28
C SER A 20 -12.50 34.35 2.66
N ASP A 21 -13.52 34.85 3.37
CA ASP A 21 -13.50 36.20 3.92
C ASP A 21 -12.38 36.36 4.97
N LYS A 22 -11.99 35.26 5.64
CA LYS A 22 -10.97 35.25 6.70
C LYS A 22 -9.56 35.59 6.20
N ILE A 23 -9.31 35.48 4.89
CA ILE A 23 -7.99 35.73 4.29
C ILE A 23 -7.93 36.99 3.42
N LYS A 24 -9.05 37.71 3.24
CA LYS A 24 -9.12 38.92 2.40
C LYS A 24 -8.22 40.06 2.91
N GLY A 25 -8.08 40.20 4.23
CA GLY A 25 -7.21 41.19 4.87
C GLY A 25 -5.75 40.75 5.05
N GLY A 26 -5.39 39.54 4.60
CA GLY A 26 -4.11 38.89 4.86
C GLY A 26 -4.31 37.49 5.43
N TYR A 27 -3.26 36.67 5.36
CA TYR A 27 -3.27 35.28 5.83
C TYR A 27 -2.05 35.00 6.71
N LYS A 28 -2.19 34.01 7.60
CA LYS A 28 -1.12 33.47 8.44
C LYS A 28 -0.43 32.31 7.74
N TYR A 29 0.89 32.21 7.94
CA TYR A 29 1.70 31.10 7.44
C TYR A 29 2.91 30.85 8.37
N ARG A 30 3.48 29.64 8.34
CA ARG A 30 4.72 29.32 9.07
C ARG A 30 5.95 29.79 8.30
N GLN A 31 6.97 30.28 9.01
CA GLN A 31 8.25 30.68 8.42
C GLN A 31 8.83 29.56 7.53
N GLY A 32 9.33 29.93 6.34
CA GLY A 32 9.83 28.97 5.34
C GLY A 32 8.76 28.28 4.48
N LYS A 33 7.47 28.36 4.83
CA LYS A 33 6.35 27.83 4.01
C LYS A 33 5.73 28.86 3.07
N GLY A 34 6.22 30.10 3.04
CA GLY A 34 5.69 31.15 2.16
C GLY A 34 5.69 30.80 0.67
N ARG A 35 6.63 29.97 0.19
CA ARG A 35 6.65 29.49 -1.21
C ARG A 35 5.53 28.51 -1.56
N LYS A 36 4.86 27.95 -0.55
CA LYS A 36 3.70 27.06 -0.72
C LYS A 36 2.38 27.81 -0.85
N VAL A 37 2.39 29.13 -0.69
CA VAL A 37 1.24 30.01 -0.81
C VAL A 37 1.54 31.09 -1.85
N ASN A 38 0.68 31.22 -2.85
CA ASN A 38 0.84 32.19 -3.93
C ASN A 38 -0.43 33.02 -4.07
N ARG A 39 -0.31 34.28 -4.49
CA ARG A 39 -1.47 35.06 -4.93
C ARG A 39 -1.93 34.54 -6.29
N ASN A 40 -3.22 34.36 -6.46
CA ASN A 40 -3.79 34.04 -7.76
C ASN A 40 -3.68 35.26 -8.69
N LYS A 41 -3.16 35.03 -9.89
CA LYS A 41 -3.04 36.06 -10.95
C LYS A 41 -3.92 35.75 -12.16
N GLY A 42 -4.71 34.67 -12.10
CA GLY A 42 -5.63 34.28 -13.16
C GLY A 42 -6.90 35.12 -13.18
N ASN A 43 -7.80 34.78 -14.10
CA ASN A 43 -9.07 35.48 -14.30
C ASN A 43 -10.02 35.36 -13.10
N ASP A 44 -9.87 34.30 -12.31
CA ASP A 44 -10.66 34.03 -11.10
C ASP A 44 -9.98 34.53 -9.81
N LYS A 45 -9.02 35.46 -9.90
CA LYS A 45 -8.30 36.00 -8.73
C LYS A 45 -9.20 36.70 -7.72
N ASP A 46 -10.31 37.29 -8.15
CA ASP A 46 -11.21 38.02 -7.25
C ASP A 46 -12.10 37.04 -6.48
N GLU A 47 -12.45 35.90 -7.09
CA GLU A 47 -13.16 34.79 -6.45
C GLU A 47 -12.21 33.97 -5.56
N TYR A 48 -11.02 33.65 -6.07
CA TYR A 48 -10.01 32.83 -5.42
C TYR A 48 -8.67 33.58 -5.33
N PRO A 49 -8.48 34.44 -4.32
CA PRO A 49 -7.29 35.30 -4.24
C PRO A 49 -5.99 34.55 -3.92
N ILE A 50 -6.08 33.36 -3.32
CA ILE A 50 -4.93 32.61 -2.80
C ILE A 50 -4.88 31.21 -3.41
N ILE A 51 -3.68 30.76 -3.75
CA ILE A 51 -3.34 29.40 -4.18
C ILE A 51 -2.42 28.79 -3.13
N VAL A 52 -2.73 27.57 -2.67
CA VAL A 52 -1.94 26.81 -1.69
C VAL A 52 -1.56 25.47 -2.30
N THR A 53 -0.33 25.00 -2.10
CA THR A 53 0.05 23.63 -2.50
C THR A 53 -0.67 22.61 -1.63
N PHE A 54 -1.08 21.48 -2.21
CA PHE A 54 -1.92 20.51 -1.49
C PHE A 54 -1.25 19.97 -0.21
N ASP A 55 0.05 19.71 -0.24
CA ASP A 55 0.86 19.25 0.89
C ASP A 55 1.00 20.27 2.05
N PHE A 56 0.36 21.43 1.95
CA PHE A 56 0.26 22.43 3.01
C PHE A 56 -1.16 22.91 3.26
N LEU A 57 -2.16 22.34 2.57
CA LEU A 57 -3.55 22.78 2.63
C LEU A 57 -4.08 22.73 4.07
N GLU A 58 -4.05 21.57 4.73
CA GLU A 58 -4.63 21.41 6.07
C GLU A 58 -4.00 22.39 7.06
N THR A 59 -2.66 22.47 7.08
CA THR A 59 -1.95 23.43 7.94
C THR A 59 -2.32 24.87 7.61
N PHE A 60 -2.52 25.21 6.34
CA PHE A 60 -2.96 26.55 5.95
C PHE A 60 -4.37 26.86 6.46
N LEU A 61 -5.31 25.92 6.30
CA LEU A 61 -6.69 26.08 6.77
C LEU A 61 -6.72 26.28 8.29
N ASP A 62 -6.00 25.43 9.03
CA ASP A 62 -5.88 25.51 10.50
C ASP A 62 -5.30 26.86 10.96
N LEU A 63 -4.19 27.30 10.36
CA LEU A 63 -3.55 28.57 10.71
C LEU A 63 -4.45 29.78 10.47
N ASN A 64 -5.40 29.68 9.54
CA ASN A 64 -6.29 30.76 9.14
C ASN A 64 -7.72 30.58 9.69
N ASN A 65 -7.92 29.66 10.64
CA ASN A 65 -9.21 29.36 11.25
C ASN A 65 -10.31 29.03 10.21
N ILE A 66 -9.94 28.36 9.12
CA ILE A 66 -10.88 27.85 8.12
C ILE A 66 -11.17 26.40 8.48
N ASP A 67 -12.41 26.09 8.84
CA ASP A 67 -12.79 24.73 9.25
C ASP A 67 -12.96 23.84 8.02
N SER A 68 -11.99 22.95 7.81
CA SER A 68 -11.93 21.98 6.70
C SER A 68 -13.19 21.11 6.59
N LYS A 69 -13.94 20.90 7.68
CA LYS A 69 -15.17 20.10 7.70
C LYS A 69 -16.38 20.83 7.12
N THR A 70 -16.29 22.17 7.03
CA THR A 70 -17.39 23.03 6.60
C THR A 70 -17.19 23.64 5.23
N VAL A 71 -15.93 23.68 4.75
CA VAL A 71 -15.54 24.18 3.44
C VAL A 71 -16.34 23.52 2.32
N GLU A 72 -16.81 24.34 1.38
CA GLU A 72 -17.41 23.88 0.13
C GLU A 72 -16.31 23.57 -0.90
N ILE A 73 -16.46 22.46 -1.63
CA ILE A 73 -15.57 22.14 -2.74
C ILE A 73 -16.21 22.65 -4.04
N ASP A 74 -15.49 23.48 -4.78
CA ASP A 74 -15.93 23.96 -6.09
C ASP A 74 -16.20 22.77 -7.03
N PRO A 75 -17.39 22.68 -7.67
CA PRO A 75 -17.73 21.62 -8.62
C PRO A 75 -16.73 21.45 -9.79
N ASP A 76 -16.09 22.54 -10.21
CA ASP A 76 -15.07 22.55 -11.27
C ASP A 76 -13.69 22.04 -10.79
N SER A 77 -13.59 21.66 -9.51
CA SER A 77 -12.41 20.97 -9.01
C SER A 77 -12.10 19.75 -9.87
N ILE A 78 -10.84 19.34 -9.92
CA ILE A 78 -10.53 18.01 -10.46
C ILE A 78 -11.20 16.91 -9.61
N ASP A 79 -11.48 15.75 -10.20
CA ASP A 79 -12.10 14.63 -9.48
C ASP A 79 -11.07 13.82 -8.70
N GLU A 80 -9.96 13.48 -9.36
CA GLU A 80 -8.96 12.56 -8.81
C GLU A 80 -7.53 12.99 -9.15
N PHE A 81 -6.61 12.65 -8.26
CA PHE A 81 -5.18 12.84 -8.43
C PHE A 81 -4.40 11.80 -7.62
N TYR A 82 -3.09 11.78 -7.78
CA TYR A 82 -2.22 10.80 -7.16
C TYR A 82 -1.14 11.48 -6.32
N GLY A 83 -0.54 10.71 -5.42
CA GLY A 83 0.68 11.12 -4.75
C GLY A 83 1.38 9.97 -4.07
N PHE A 84 2.61 10.20 -3.65
CA PHE A 84 3.37 9.26 -2.84
C PHE A 84 4.10 10.00 -1.73
N ASP A 85 4.32 9.32 -0.59
CA ASP A 85 5.10 9.90 0.49
C ASP A 85 6.60 9.68 0.25
N ASN A 86 7.41 10.73 0.39
CA ASN A 86 8.85 10.60 0.38
C ASN A 86 9.42 11.18 1.69
N TRP A 87 9.61 10.28 2.66
CA TRP A 87 10.14 10.59 4.00
C TRP A 87 9.38 11.73 4.68
N GLY A 88 8.04 11.61 4.75
CA GLY A 88 7.16 12.61 5.35
C GLY A 88 6.89 13.83 4.48
N LYS A 89 7.21 13.78 3.18
CA LYS A 89 6.84 14.79 2.19
C LYS A 89 5.95 14.16 1.13
N LEU A 90 4.68 14.53 1.16
CA LEU A 90 3.72 14.15 0.13
C LEU A 90 4.05 14.85 -1.19
N VAL A 91 4.35 14.06 -2.22
CA VAL A 91 4.52 14.50 -3.59
C VAL A 91 3.24 14.18 -4.35
N THR A 92 2.59 15.18 -4.95
CA THR A 92 1.30 15.00 -5.64
C THR A 92 1.34 15.42 -7.10
N PHE A 93 0.52 14.76 -7.92
CA PHE A 93 0.40 15.00 -9.35
C PHE A 93 -0.98 14.58 -9.86
N ARG A 94 -1.51 15.31 -10.85
CA ARG A 94 -2.83 15.02 -11.44
C ARG A 94 -2.83 13.77 -12.29
N THR A 95 -1.84 13.63 -13.16
CA THR A 95 -1.75 12.53 -14.13
C THR A 95 -0.35 11.91 -14.04
N PRO A 96 -0.23 10.57 -14.00
CA PRO A 96 1.05 9.91 -14.09
C PRO A 96 1.72 10.30 -15.42
N THR A 97 2.89 10.92 -15.33
CA THR A 97 3.76 11.19 -16.49
C THR A 97 5.00 10.33 -16.36
N PRO A 98 5.71 9.99 -17.44
CA PRO A 98 6.95 9.20 -17.35
C PRO A 98 7.91 9.74 -16.29
N LYS A 99 8.12 11.06 -16.26
CA LYS A 99 8.95 11.73 -15.25
C LYS A 99 8.52 11.47 -13.79
N TRP A 100 7.21 11.42 -13.53
CA TRP A 100 6.71 11.15 -12.17
C TRP A 100 6.82 9.68 -11.80
N ILE A 101 6.60 8.80 -12.77
CA ILE A 101 6.76 7.36 -12.62
C ILE A 101 8.24 7.06 -12.33
N ASP A 102 9.17 7.57 -13.15
CA ASP A 102 10.61 7.42 -12.95
C ASP A 102 11.05 7.96 -11.58
N LEU A 103 10.49 9.10 -11.15
CA LEU A 103 10.80 9.67 -9.83
C LEU A 103 10.29 8.77 -8.69
N TRP A 104 9.10 8.21 -8.83
CA TRP A 104 8.51 7.31 -7.86
C TRP A 104 9.30 6.00 -7.75
N TRP A 105 9.63 5.37 -8.88
CA TRP A 105 10.52 4.21 -8.92
C TRP A 105 11.93 4.52 -8.40
N GLY A 106 12.46 5.71 -8.71
CA GLY A 106 13.76 6.18 -8.22
C GLY A 106 13.82 6.42 -6.71
N TYR A 107 12.66 6.49 -6.03
CA TYR A 107 12.56 6.51 -4.57
C TYR A 107 12.26 5.14 -3.96
N ASP A 108 12.49 4.07 -4.73
CA ASP A 108 12.22 2.69 -4.31
C ASP A 108 10.72 2.42 -4.06
N CYS A 109 9.87 2.99 -4.92
CA CYS A 109 8.42 2.78 -4.93
C CYS A 109 7.75 3.00 -3.56
N PRO A 110 7.88 4.20 -2.96
CA PRO A 110 7.21 4.48 -1.70
C PRO A 110 5.69 4.38 -1.83
N THR A 111 4.98 4.30 -0.71
CA THR A 111 3.52 4.14 -0.68
C THR A 111 2.82 5.10 -1.64
N LEU A 112 2.04 4.53 -2.55
CA LEU A 112 1.31 5.24 -3.58
C LEU A 112 -0.14 5.42 -3.17
N TYR A 113 -0.66 6.63 -3.37
CA TYR A 113 -2.01 7.02 -3.01
C TYR A 113 -2.78 7.54 -4.21
N ARG A 114 -4.07 7.22 -4.25
CA ARG A 114 -5.10 7.88 -5.05
C ARG A 114 -5.94 8.77 -4.12
N PHE A 115 -6.17 9.99 -4.55
CA PHE A 115 -7.02 10.95 -3.85
C PHE A 115 -8.26 11.24 -4.67
N THR A 116 -9.43 11.14 -4.05
CA THR A 116 -10.72 11.49 -4.66
C THR A 116 -11.29 12.72 -3.96
N VAL A 117 -11.52 13.78 -4.73
CA VAL A 117 -12.02 15.07 -4.22
C VAL A 117 -13.49 14.94 -3.81
N ASN A 118 -13.84 15.41 -2.61
CA ASN A 118 -15.17 15.22 -2.03
C ASN A 118 -16.16 16.34 -2.40
N LYS A 119 -16.44 16.48 -3.70
CA LYS A 119 -17.34 17.53 -4.23
C LYS A 119 -18.75 17.48 -3.63
N GLU A 120 -19.23 16.27 -3.36
CA GLU A 120 -20.58 15.99 -2.86
C GLU A 120 -20.70 16.12 -1.33
N ARG A 121 -19.60 16.43 -0.62
CA ARG A 121 -19.56 16.50 0.85
C ARG A 121 -20.05 15.20 1.51
N ARG A 122 -19.66 14.06 0.94
CA ARG A 122 -19.91 12.75 1.55
C ARG A 122 -19.22 12.66 2.89
N LYS A 123 -19.88 12.01 3.84
CA LYS A 123 -19.29 11.70 5.14
C LYS A 123 -18.49 10.40 5.04
N ASN A 124 -17.34 10.34 5.70
CA ASN A 124 -16.67 9.07 5.95
C ASN A 124 -17.44 8.24 7.01
N TRP A 125 -16.95 7.04 7.32
CA TRP A 125 -17.62 6.11 8.23
C TRP A 125 -17.76 6.65 9.69
N VAL A 126 -16.94 7.62 10.11
CA VAL A 126 -17.07 8.33 11.40
C VAL A 126 -17.89 9.63 11.31
N GLY A 127 -18.56 9.88 10.19
CA GLY A 127 -19.45 11.03 10.02
C GLY A 127 -18.76 12.36 9.68
N LEU A 128 -17.46 12.34 9.36
CA LEU A 128 -16.67 13.54 9.00
C LEU A 128 -16.74 13.84 7.51
N ASN A 129 -16.93 15.12 7.17
CA ASN A 129 -16.77 15.62 5.81
C ASN A 129 -15.28 15.91 5.57
N LEU A 130 -14.60 15.00 4.90
CA LEU A 130 -13.22 15.23 4.47
C LEU A 130 -13.20 16.05 3.19
N ILE A 131 -12.15 16.84 2.98
CA ILE A 131 -11.97 17.61 1.75
C ILE A 131 -11.71 16.68 0.55
N CYS A 132 -10.98 15.60 0.78
CA CYS A 132 -10.75 14.51 -0.16
C CYS A 132 -10.62 13.19 0.61
N PHE A 133 -10.91 12.08 -0.07
CA PHE A 133 -10.64 10.74 0.41
C PHE A 133 -9.28 10.28 -0.12
N GLN A 134 -8.49 9.64 0.74
CA GLN A 134 -7.20 9.05 0.39
C GLN A 134 -7.36 7.53 0.39
N ASN A 135 -7.02 6.92 -0.75
CA ASN A 135 -6.92 5.46 -0.89
C ASN A 135 -5.44 5.11 -1.12
N GLN A 136 -4.91 4.16 -0.36
CA GLN A 136 -3.56 3.63 -0.52
C GLN A 136 -3.59 2.57 -1.61
N LEU A 137 -3.07 2.87 -2.80
CA LEU A 137 -3.09 1.93 -3.94
C LEU A 137 -2.01 0.85 -3.84
N LEU A 138 -0.85 1.19 -3.31
CA LEU A 138 0.27 0.28 -3.17
C LEU A 138 1.10 0.65 -1.95
N GLU A 139 1.50 -0.36 -1.20
CA GLU A 139 2.56 -0.29 -0.20
C GLU A 139 3.49 -1.49 -0.40
N TRP A 140 4.79 -1.25 -0.42
CA TRP A 140 5.81 -2.29 -0.42
C TRP A 140 6.72 -2.07 0.78
N SER A 141 6.94 -3.14 1.54
CA SER A 141 7.87 -3.16 2.66
C SER A 141 8.56 -4.52 2.73
N TYR A 142 9.48 -4.69 3.68
CA TYR A 142 10.10 -5.98 3.98
C TYR A 142 9.08 -7.09 4.32
N THR A 143 7.92 -6.72 4.87
CA THR A 143 6.84 -7.67 5.21
C THR A 143 5.99 -8.10 4.02
N GLY A 144 6.17 -7.46 2.86
CA GLY A 144 5.49 -7.80 1.62
C GLY A 144 4.87 -6.62 0.89
N THR A 145 4.14 -6.96 -0.18
CA THR A 145 3.43 -6.00 -1.04
C THR A 145 1.93 -6.04 -0.76
N TYR A 146 1.37 -4.89 -0.42
CA TYR A 146 -0.04 -4.60 -0.46
C TYR A 146 -0.36 -3.84 -1.75
N VAL A 147 -1.37 -4.31 -2.47
CA VAL A 147 -1.96 -3.62 -3.62
C VAL A 147 -3.46 -3.57 -3.35
N ASP A 148 -4.05 -2.38 -3.48
CA ASP A 148 -5.46 -2.16 -3.20
C ASP A 148 -6.38 -2.89 -4.19
N GLU A 149 -7.46 -3.46 -3.68
CA GLU A 149 -8.43 -4.17 -4.51
C GLU A 149 -9.20 -3.24 -5.46
N ASP A 150 -9.21 -1.92 -5.26
CA ASP A 150 -9.82 -0.97 -6.19
C ASP A 150 -8.84 -0.40 -7.24
N ILE A 151 -7.61 -0.95 -7.34
CA ILE A 151 -6.68 -0.55 -8.40
C ILE A 151 -7.20 -0.98 -9.78
N THR A 152 -7.16 -0.07 -10.74
CA THR A 152 -7.65 -0.32 -12.10
C THR A 152 -6.52 -0.79 -13.02
N LYS A 153 -6.88 -1.54 -14.06
CA LYS A 153 -5.92 -1.95 -15.11
C LYS A 153 -5.17 -0.76 -15.70
N LYS A 154 -5.86 0.36 -15.93
CA LYS A 154 -5.28 1.60 -16.45
C LYS A 154 -4.24 2.20 -15.49
N GLU A 155 -4.49 2.17 -14.19
CA GLU A 155 -3.50 2.61 -13.19
C GLU A 155 -2.27 1.69 -13.21
N VAL A 156 -2.47 0.37 -13.23
CA VAL A 156 -1.36 -0.59 -13.33
C VAL A 156 -0.52 -0.34 -14.58
N GLU A 157 -1.14 -0.28 -15.76
CA GLU A 157 -0.47 0.01 -17.03
C GLU A 157 0.36 1.31 -16.99
N PHE A 158 -0.12 2.35 -16.31
CA PHE A 158 0.65 3.58 -16.16
C PHE A 158 1.82 3.44 -15.19
N PHE A 159 1.59 2.91 -13.99
CA PHE A 159 2.61 2.89 -12.95
C PHE A 159 3.71 1.85 -13.20
N THR A 160 3.43 0.79 -13.95
CA THR A 160 4.42 -0.27 -14.25
C THR A 160 5.17 -0.05 -15.56
N LYS A 161 4.84 1.00 -16.34
CA LYS A 161 5.43 1.23 -17.65
C LYS A 161 6.94 1.48 -17.57
N GLY A 162 7.73 0.69 -18.30
CA GLY A 162 9.19 0.70 -18.25
C GLY A 162 9.79 -0.10 -17.09
N HIS A 163 8.94 -0.70 -16.24
CA HIS A 163 9.31 -1.46 -15.05
C HIS A 163 8.57 -2.82 -15.00
N GLU A 164 8.15 -3.34 -16.15
CA GLU A 164 7.22 -4.47 -16.27
C GLU A 164 7.79 -5.77 -15.67
N GLN A 165 9.12 -5.91 -15.59
CA GLN A 165 9.79 -7.12 -15.10
C GLN A 165 10.11 -7.08 -13.60
N THR A 166 9.63 -6.08 -12.87
CA THR A 166 9.88 -5.93 -11.43
C THR A 166 8.88 -6.71 -10.59
N HIS A 167 9.27 -7.05 -9.35
CA HIS A 167 8.37 -7.71 -8.39
C HIS A 167 7.10 -6.89 -8.15
N ILE A 168 7.22 -5.59 -7.94
CA ILE A 168 6.08 -4.69 -7.68
C ILE A 168 5.11 -4.68 -8.87
N SER A 169 5.62 -4.61 -10.10
CA SER A 169 4.76 -4.68 -11.29
C SER A 169 4.00 -6.00 -11.38
N ASN A 170 4.67 -7.13 -11.12
CA ASN A 170 4.02 -8.44 -11.10
C ASN A 170 2.91 -8.50 -10.04
N GLU A 171 3.14 -7.96 -8.84
CA GLU A 171 2.14 -7.95 -7.76
C GLU A 171 0.92 -7.08 -8.12
N MET A 172 1.13 -5.94 -8.76
CA MET A 172 0.03 -5.09 -9.26
C MET A 172 -0.80 -5.81 -10.34
N TRP A 173 -0.14 -6.50 -11.28
CA TRP A 173 -0.84 -7.27 -12.31
C TRP A 173 -1.59 -8.48 -11.76
N LYS A 174 -1.05 -9.17 -10.75
CA LYS A 174 -1.76 -10.26 -10.06
C LYS A 174 -3.08 -9.83 -9.44
N VAL A 175 -3.21 -8.58 -8.98
CA VAL A 175 -4.51 -8.07 -8.50
C VAL A 175 -5.51 -7.95 -9.64
N ILE A 176 -5.08 -7.46 -10.80
CA ILE A 176 -5.94 -7.37 -11.99
C ILE A 176 -6.36 -8.76 -12.46
N GLU A 177 -5.43 -9.70 -12.53
CA GLU A 177 -5.70 -11.09 -12.90
C GLU A 177 -6.63 -11.77 -11.90
N ALA A 178 -6.44 -11.56 -10.59
CA ALA A 178 -7.27 -12.15 -9.55
C ALA A 178 -8.74 -11.71 -9.64
N LYS A 179 -9.01 -10.48 -10.11
CA LYS A 179 -10.38 -9.97 -10.35
C LYS A 179 -11.10 -10.68 -11.50
N GLU A 180 -10.34 -11.22 -12.44
CA GLU A 180 -10.88 -11.88 -13.63
C GLU A 180 -11.13 -13.38 -13.39
N LEU A 181 -10.66 -13.94 -12.28
CA LEU A 181 -10.83 -15.35 -11.93
C LEU A 181 -12.29 -15.71 -11.66
N LYS A 182 -12.73 -16.82 -12.27
CA LYS A 182 -14.04 -17.42 -11.98
C LYS A 182 -13.98 -18.22 -10.68
N LYS A 183 -15.14 -18.41 -10.05
CA LYS A 183 -15.27 -19.23 -8.83
C LYS A 183 -14.67 -20.64 -8.97
N SER A 184 -14.83 -21.29 -10.12
CA SER A 184 -14.26 -22.61 -10.38
C SER A 184 -12.73 -22.60 -10.40
N GLU A 185 -12.13 -21.54 -10.92
CA GLU A 185 -10.68 -21.36 -10.98
C GLU A 185 -10.13 -21.09 -9.58
N ILE A 186 -10.82 -20.25 -8.79
CA ILE A 186 -10.48 -20.00 -7.38
C ILE A 186 -10.51 -21.30 -6.57
N GLU A 187 -11.55 -22.13 -6.72
CA GLU A 187 -11.64 -23.41 -6.01
C GLU A 187 -10.58 -24.42 -6.45
N PHE A 188 -10.20 -24.41 -7.74
CA PHE A 188 -9.09 -25.21 -8.23
C PHE A 188 -7.76 -24.76 -7.60
N LEU A 189 -7.46 -23.46 -7.64
CA LEU A 189 -6.24 -22.89 -7.05
C LEU A 189 -6.15 -23.19 -5.56
N LYS A 190 -7.25 -23.09 -4.80
CA LYS A 190 -7.29 -23.43 -3.37
C LYS A 190 -6.87 -24.88 -3.12
N LYS A 191 -7.32 -25.82 -3.95
CA LYS A 191 -6.96 -27.24 -3.84
C LYS A 191 -5.48 -27.47 -4.14
N GLU A 192 -4.96 -26.86 -5.20
CA GLU A 192 -3.55 -26.98 -5.59
C GLU A 192 -2.62 -26.43 -4.50
N VAL A 193 -2.92 -25.22 -4.00
CA VAL A 193 -2.15 -24.59 -2.91
C VAL A 193 -2.21 -25.43 -1.64
N ALA A 194 -3.40 -25.89 -1.25
CA ALA A 194 -3.55 -26.74 -0.06
C ALA A 194 -2.81 -28.07 -0.21
N ALA A 195 -2.88 -28.71 -1.37
CA ALA A 195 -2.20 -29.98 -1.63
C ALA A 195 -0.67 -29.83 -1.61
N TYR A 196 -0.15 -28.69 -2.08
CA TYR A 196 1.28 -28.39 -1.98
C TYR A 196 1.71 -28.20 -0.51
N GLU A 197 0.96 -27.40 0.25
CA GLU A 197 1.22 -27.17 1.68
C GLU A 197 1.12 -28.46 2.50
N GLU A 198 0.14 -29.32 2.21
CA GLU A 198 -0.08 -30.59 2.89
C GLU A 198 1.09 -31.57 2.67
N LYS A 199 1.70 -31.59 1.48
CA LYS A 199 2.90 -32.40 1.22
C LYS A 199 4.06 -31.99 2.13
N ILE A 200 4.30 -30.69 2.27
CA ILE A 200 5.36 -30.16 3.13
C ILE A 200 5.01 -30.39 4.60
N GLN A 201 3.76 -30.14 5.00
CA GLN A 201 3.30 -30.39 6.36
C GLN A 201 3.46 -31.86 6.76
N LYS A 202 3.19 -32.79 5.84
CA LYS A 202 3.37 -34.21 6.10
C LYS A 202 4.82 -34.57 6.44
N VAL A 203 5.81 -34.00 5.74
CA VAL A 203 7.22 -34.22 6.07
C VAL A 203 7.54 -33.69 7.47
N ILE A 204 6.99 -32.53 7.85
CA ILE A 204 7.15 -31.98 9.19
C ILE A 204 6.53 -32.92 10.24
N ASP A 205 5.31 -33.38 9.98
CA ASP A 205 4.56 -34.25 10.89
C ASP A 205 5.27 -35.60 11.10
N ASP A 206 5.71 -36.25 10.01
CA ASP A 206 6.42 -37.53 10.01
C ASP A 206 7.78 -37.46 10.75
N HIS A 207 8.40 -36.27 10.80
CA HIS A 207 9.69 -36.02 11.47
C HIS A 207 9.59 -35.22 12.78
N THR A 208 8.39 -35.09 13.36
CA THR A 208 8.15 -34.30 14.58
C THR A 208 9.15 -34.60 15.71
N GLY A 209 9.42 -35.88 15.98
CA GLY A 209 10.34 -36.28 17.05
C GLY A 209 11.79 -35.88 16.79
N GLU A 210 12.26 -35.97 15.55
CA GLU A 210 13.59 -35.54 15.12
C GLU A 210 13.74 -34.01 15.26
N ILE A 211 12.72 -33.26 14.84
CA ILE A 211 12.70 -31.80 14.93
C ILE A 211 12.74 -31.33 16.39
N ILE A 212 11.90 -31.89 17.25
CA ILE A 212 11.84 -31.53 18.68
C ILE A 212 13.19 -31.85 19.36
N THR A 213 13.78 -33.00 19.05
CA THR A 213 15.09 -33.40 19.60
C THR A 213 16.20 -32.46 19.14
N TYR A 214 16.20 -32.07 17.87
CA TYR A 214 17.20 -31.16 17.29
C TYR A 214 17.18 -29.77 17.92
N VAL A 215 15.99 -29.24 18.21
CA VAL A 215 15.84 -27.89 18.77
C VAL A 215 16.57 -27.78 20.10
N GLY A 216 16.45 -28.80 20.97
CA GLY A 216 17.17 -28.92 22.25
C GLY A 216 16.91 -27.75 23.19
N GLY A 217 16.14 -27.98 24.26
CA GLY A 217 15.65 -26.99 25.24
C GLY A 217 16.39 -25.65 25.30
N LEU A 218 15.85 -24.64 24.61
CA LEU A 218 16.28 -23.24 24.67
C LEU A 218 15.09 -22.36 25.03
N ASN A 219 15.29 -21.50 26.05
CA ASN A 219 14.26 -20.57 26.55
C ASN A 219 14.68 -19.09 26.44
N ASN A 220 15.77 -18.77 25.73
CA ASN A 220 16.26 -17.39 25.59
C ASN A 220 16.26 -16.96 24.12
N GLY A 221 15.59 -15.85 23.82
CA GLY A 221 15.60 -15.22 22.50
C GLY A 221 14.58 -14.09 22.40
N LEU A 222 14.61 -13.36 21.29
CA LEU A 222 13.65 -12.29 21.01
C LEU A 222 12.30 -12.89 20.62
N PHE A 223 11.23 -12.21 21.06
CA PHE A 223 9.89 -12.50 20.61
C PHE A 223 9.70 -12.07 19.16
N GLY A 224 9.08 -12.91 18.34
CA GLY A 224 8.79 -12.59 16.94
C GLY A 224 8.17 -13.76 16.18
N TRP A 225 8.05 -13.57 14.86
CA TRP A 225 7.45 -14.54 13.95
C TRP A 225 8.38 -14.78 12.76
N LEU A 226 8.41 -16.03 12.31
CA LEU A 226 9.16 -16.50 11.15
C LEU A 226 8.17 -16.97 10.09
N ASP A 227 8.27 -16.39 8.91
CA ASP A 227 7.47 -16.75 7.75
C ASP A 227 8.26 -17.70 6.86
N ILE A 228 7.69 -18.85 6.51
CA ILE A 228 8.34 -19.88 5.67
C ILE A 228 7.85 -19.74 4.23
N HIS A 229 8.78 -19.73 3.29
CA HIS A 229 8.54 -19.58 1.87
C HIS A 229 9.17 -20.72 1.07
N THR A 230 8.75 -20.86 -0.19
CA THR A 230 9.31 -21.83 -1.15
C THR A 230 9.78 -21.11 -2.42
N GLN A 231 10.75 -21.68 -3.12
CA GLN A 231 11.13 -21.21 -4.46
C GLN A 231 10.24 -21.76 -5.59
N ASN A 232 9.24 -22.60 -5.27
CA ASN A 232 8.34 -23.16 -6.27
C ASN A 232 7.50 -22.07 -6.95
N LYS A 233 7.87 -21.74 -8.20
CA LYS A 233 7.24 -20.67 -8.98
C LYS A 233 5.74 -20.89 -9.18
N GLN A 234 5.34 -22.12 -9.52
CA GLN A 234 3.93 -22.44 -9.75
C GLN A 234 3.10 -22.20 -8.49
N TYR A 235 3.56 -22.70 -7.34
CA TYR A 235 2.91 -22.46 -6.06
C TYR A 235 2.84 -20.96 -5.74
N ASN A 236 3.94 -20.23 -5.89
CA ASN A 236 4.00 -18.79 -5.58
C ASN A 236 3.08 -17.96 -6.48
N ASP A 237 2.95 -18.31 -7.76
CA ASP A 237 2.04 -17.66 -8.68
C ASP A 237 0.58 -17.95 -8.29
N GLN A 238 0.23 -19.21 -8.01
CA GLN A 238 -1.12 -19.63 -7.59
C GLN A 238 -1.52 -19.00 -6.24
N LYS A 239 -0.64 -19.05 -5.25
CA LYS A 239 -0.82 -18.43 -3.92
C LYS A 239 -0.95 -16.91 -4.03
N GLY A 240 -0.12 -16.29 -4.87
CA GLY A 240 -0.18 -14.86 -5.16
C GLY A 240 -1.51 -14.42 -5.80
N LEU A 241 -2.08 -15.21 -6.71
CA LEU A 241 -3.42 -14.95 -7.24
C LEU A 241 -4.48 -15.09 -6.14
N LEU A 242 -4.44 -16.17 -5.36
CA LEU A 242 -5.42 -16.41 -4.29
C LEU A 242 -5.40 -15.31 -3.22
N LYS A 243 -4.24 -14.76 -2.86
CA LYS A 243 -4.14 -13.71 -1.83
C LYS A 243 -4.95 -12.47 -2.20
N ASN A 244 -5.06 -12.20 -3.51
CA ASN A 244 -5.70 -11.03 -4.09
C ASN A 244 -7.17 -11.25 -4.46
N THR A 245 -7.74 -12.44 -4.15
CA THR A 245 -9.17 -12.71 -4.37
C THR A 245 -10.04 -12.14 -3.24
N GLU A 246 -11.27 -11.76 -3.58
CA GLU A 246 -12.26 -11.25 -2.63
C GLU A 246 -12.49 -12.26 -1.49
N HIS A 247 -12.44 -11.78 -0.24
CA HIS A 247 -12.58 -12.59 0.98
C HIS A 247 -11.59 -13.76 1.12
N SER A 248 -10.41 -13.70 0.49
CA SER A 248 -9.39 -14.73 0.67
C SER A 248 -9.00 -14.89 2.14
N LYS A 249 -9.00 -16.13 2.62
CA LYS A 249 -8.38 -16.52 3.90
C LYS A 249 -6.85 -16.69 3.78
N ASN A 250 -6.32 -16.73 2.55
CA ASN A 250 -4.91 -16.91 2.24
C ASN A 250 -4.26 -15.57 1.87
N ARG A 251 -4.43 -14.54 2.71
CA ARG A 251 -3.84 -13.21 2.44
C ARG A 251 -2.31 -13.20 2.56
N SER A 252 -1.74 -14.19 3.25
CA SER A 252 -0.30 -14.30 3.42
C SER A 252 0.40 -14.86 2.18
N PRO A 253 1.55 -14.29 1.77
CA PRO A 253 2.36 -14.84 0.69
C PRO A 253 3.15 -16.10 1.11
N HIS A 254 3.36 -16.30 2.43
CA HIS A 254 4.10 -17.44 2.99
C HIS A 254 3.26 -18.73 3.06
N LEU A 255 3.94 -19.87 3.26
CA LEU A 255 3.35 -21.19 3.47
C LEU A 255 2.59 -21.25 4.80
N ASN A 256 1.40 -21.85 4.81
CA ASN A 256 0.60 -22.06 6.01
C ASN A 256 1.00 -23.37 6.73
N LEU A 257 2.20 -23.39 7.31
CA LEU A 257 2.75 -24.57 7.99
C LEU A 257 2.63 -24.46 9.51
N LYS A 258 2.46 -25.60 10.17
CA LYS A 258 2.48 -25.72 11.62
C LYS A 258 3.82 -26.28 12.06
N LEU A 259 4.58 -25.47 12.77
CA LEU A 259 5.81 -25.91 13.42
C LEU A 259 5.49 -26.83 14.62
N PRO A 260 6.27 -27.90 14.85
CA PRO A 260 6.06 -28.82 15.97
C PRO A 260 6.07 -28.15 17.35
N ILE A 261 6.93 -27.15 17.53
CA ILE A 261 7.03 -26.35 18.75
C ILE A 261 6.45 -24.96 18.44
N ASN A 262 5.25 -24.70 18.95
CA ASN A 262 4.63 -23.38 18.89
C ASN A 262 5.28 -22.45 19.91
N SER A 263 6.42 -21.85 19.54
CA SER A 263 7.18 -20.94 20.39
C SER A 263 7.16 -19.53 19.79
N PRO A 264 6.88 -18.49 20.59
CA PRO A 264 6.98 -17.11 20.13
C PRO A 264 8.44 -16.61 20.07
N ILE A 265 9.42 -17.46 20.38
CA ILE A 265 10.85 -17.13 20.39
C ILE A 265 11.46 -17.41 19.01
N LEU A 266 12.00 -16.38 18.35
CA LEU A 266 12.57 -16.48 16.99
C LEU A 266 13.67 -17.53 16.89
N SER A 267 14.61 -17.57 17.84
CA SER A 267 15.72 -18.54 17.82
C SER A 267 15.24 -20.00 17.88
N VAL A 268 14.08 -20.25 18.50
CA VAL A 268 13.43 -21.58 18.51
C VAL A 268 12.80 -21.87 17.14
N GLN A 269 12.11 -20.89 16.54
CA GLN A 269 11.52 -21.01 15.21
C GLN A 269 12.59 -21.23 14.12
N GLU A 270 13.69 -20.49 14.15
CA GLU A 270 14.81 -20.63 13.20
C GLU A 270 15.48 -22.00 13.28
N LYS A 271 15.67 -22.53 14.50
CA LYS A 271 16.21 -23.89 14.69
C LYS A 271 15.29 -24.95 14.10
N GLN A 272 13.97 -24.83 14.32
CA GLN A 272 12.99 -25.71 13.70
C GLN A 272 13.06 -25.60 12.18
N PHE A 273 13.07 -24.37 11.66
CA PHE A 273 13.17 -24.13 10.22
C PHE A 273 14.43 -24.77 9.61
N LYS A 274 15.58 -24.67 10.27
CA LYS A 274 16.84 -25.23 9.77
C LYS A 274 16.76 -26.74 9.49
N ILE A 275 16.19 -27.49 10.43
CA ILE A 275 16.02 -28.94 10.25
C ILE A 275 14.88 -29.24 9.26
N ILE A 276 13.76 -28.51 9.32
CA ILE A 276 12.64 -28.65 8.38
C ILE A 276 13.10 -28.45 6.94
N ARG A 277 13.89 -27.39 6.66
CA ARG A 277 14.46 -27.13 5.33
C ARG A 277 15.28 -28.32 4.83
N THR A 278 16.11 -28.92 5.68
CA THR A 278 16.91 -30.10 5.30
C THR A 278 16.04 -31.31 4.99
N LEU A 279 15.03 -31.59 5.82
CA LEU A 279 14.11 -32.72 5.63
C LEU A 279 13.28 -32.58 4.37
N VAL A 280 12.68 -31.40 4.16
CA VAL A 280 11.86 -31.10 2.98
C VAL A 280 12.69 -31.15 1.69
N GLN A 281 13.90 -30.60 1.69
CA GLN A 281 14.80 -30.68 0.55
C GLN A 281 15.19 -32.14 0.23
N ARG A 282 15.42 -32.97 1.26
CA ARG A 282 15.80 -34.37 1.10
C ARG A 282 14.66 -35.21 0.49
N GLU A 283 13.43 -35.00 0.94
CA GLU A 283 12.31 -35.89 0.62
C GLU A 283 11.44 -35.40 -0.55
N LEU A 284 11.29 -34.09 -0.68
CA LEU A 284 10.47 -33.48 -1.72
C LEU A 284 11.31 -32.79 -2.80
N GLY A 285 12.60 -32.56 -2.54
CA GLY A 285 13.44 -31.76 -3.43
C GLY A 285 13.13 -30.26 -3.40
N GLU A 286 12.25 -29.82 -2.50
CA GLU A 286 11.74 -28.45 -2.42
C GLU A 286 12.67 -27.56 -1.57
N GLU A 287 13.06 -26.42 -2.13
CA GLU A 287 13.91 -25.46 -1.44
C GLU A 287 13.06 -24.45 -0.67
N LEU A 288 13.16 -24.50 0.66
CA LEU A 288 12.53 -23.55 1.57
C LEU A 288 13.50 -22.46 2.02
N TYR A 289 12.97 -21.27 2.24
CA TYR A 289 13.65 -20.15 2.90
C TYR A 289 12.71 -19.50 3.91
N HIS A 290 13.23 -18.62 4.77
CA HIS A 290 12.42 -17.89 5.73
C HIS A 290 12.71 -16.39 5.72
N SER A 291 11.78 -15.61 6.23
CA SER A 291 11.94 -14.20 6.57
C SER A 291 11.49 -13.97 8.00
N THR A 292 12.14 -13.06 8.71
CA THR A 292 11.77 -12.66 10.07
C THR A 292 11.39 -11.19 10.12
N ILE A 293 10.75 -10.76 11.21
CA ILE A 293 10.45 -9.33 11.43
C ILE A 293 11.71 -8.45 11.61
N LEU A 294 12.89 -9.06 11.76
CA LEU A 294 14.17 -8.37 11.98
C LEU A 294 14.99 -8.24 10.69
N ASP A 295 14.56 -8.87 9.59
CA ASP A 295 15.16 -8.77 8.26
C ASP A 295 14.55 -7.60 7.47
#